data_AF-A0A7L4TEZ9-F1
#
_entry.id   AF-A0A7L4TEZ9-F1
#
_cell.length_a   1.000
_cell.length_b   1.000
_cell.length_c   1.000
_cell.angle_alpha   90.00
_cell.angle_beta   90.00
_cell.angle_gamma   90.00
#
_symmetry.space_group_name_H-M   'P 1'
#
loop_
_entity.id
_entity.type
_entity.pdbx_description
1 polymer ?
#
loop_
_entity_poly.entity_id
_entity_poly.type
_entity_poly.pdbx_seq_one_letter_code
_entity_poly.pdbx_strand_id
1 'polypeptide(L)'
;MFHFLKRKPKVYSKIENHIFGIITELLKLSNTEINVDELGGKYYLSNDEQHFKVTILGNDYVIRLTNTRDSVAEKYDKFFVEDVLKAVKEEKHRRMELVYDSITNSIEKMAERLHNTLIETNEIETQKVRRLEAKRVDDKKVKC
;
A
#
# COMPACT_ATOMS: atom_id res chain seq x y z
N MET A 1 -9.70 -18.15 39.85
CA MET A 1 -8.70 -18.55 38.84
C MET A 1 -9.43 -18.86 37.54
N PHE A 2 -9.56 -17.88 36.64
CA PHE A 2 -10.27 -18.05 35.38
C PHE A 2 -9.38 -18.80 34.40
N HIS A 3 -9.74 -20.05 34.12
CA HIS A 3 -9.13 -20.80 33.03
C HIS A 3 -9.58 -20.17 31.71
N PHE A 4 -8.70 -19.42 31.07
CA PHE A 4 -8.82 -19.12 29.64
C PHE A 4 -8.87 -20.45 28.91
N LEU A 5 -10.07 -20.86 28.45
CA LEU A 5 -10.20 -21.98 27.53
C LEU A 5 -9.38 -21.62 26.29
N LYS A 6 -8.19 -22.20 26.16
CA LYS A 6 -7.47 -22.28 24.90
C LYS A 6 -8.44 -22.91 23.89
N ARG A 7 -9.07 -22.11 23.03
CA ARG A 7 -9.86 -22.61 21.91
C ARG A 7 -8.98 -23.62 21.18
N LYS A 8 -9.44 -24.87 21.09
CA LYS A 8 -8.77 -25.86 20.25
C LYS A 8 -8.61 -25.24 18.86
N PRO A 9 -7.44 -25.35 18.21
CA PRO A 9 -7.28 -24.90 16.84
C PRO A 9 -8.37 -25.58 16.01
N LYS A 10 -9.26 -24.77 15.42
CA LYS A 10 -10.38 -25.28 14.64
C LYS A 10 -9.78 -25.85 13.37
N VAL A 11 -9.93 -27.15 13.17
CA VAL A 11 -9.45 -27.82 11.96
C VAL A 11 -10.43 -27.48 10.85
N TYR A 12 -9.98 -26.75 9.84
CA TYR A 12 -10.79 -26.48 8.66
C TYR A 12 -11.18 -27.78 7.97
N SER A 13 -12.37 -27.80 7.38
CA SER A 13 -12.80 -28.86 6.49
C SER A 13 -11.87 -28.96 5.27
N LYS A 14 -11.97 -30.07 4.52
CA LYS A 14 -11.20 -30.26 3.30
C LYS A 14 -11.47 -29.16 2.27
N ILE A 15 -12.72 -28.70 2.17
CA ILE A 15 -13.13 -27.63 1.25
C ILE A 15 -12.58 -26.28 1.72
N GLU A 16 -12.74 -25.94 3.00
CA GLU A 16 -12.20 -24.70 3.57
C GLU A 16 -10.67 -24.61 3.39
N ASN A 17 -9.94 -25.69 3.67
CA ASN A 17 -8.50 -25.74 3.41
C ASN A 17 -8.16 -25.51 1.93
N HIS A 18 -8.96 -26.07 1.01
CA HIS A 18 -8.73 -25.91 -0.42
C HIS A 18 -8.97 -24.47 -0.87
N ILE A 19 -10.05 -23.85 -0.41
CA ILE A 19 -10.38 -22.44 -0.70
C ILE A 19 -9.32 -21.51 -0.12
N PHE A 20 -8.91 -21.76 1.12
CA PHE A 20 -7.83 -21.01 1.74
C PHE A 20 -6.54 -21.13 0.93
N GLY A 21 -6.20 -22.34 0.48
CA GLY A 21 -5.08 -22.60 -0.42
C GLY A 21 -5.15 -21.75 -1.70
N ILE A 22 -6.27 -21.80 -2.43
CA ILE A 22 -6.49 -21.01 -3.65
C ILE A 22 -6.28 -19.51 -3.38
N ILE A 23 -6.88 -18.98 -2.31
CA ILE A 23 -6.76 -17.56 -1.97
C ILE A 23 -5.30 -17.22 -1.64
N THR A 24 -4.61 -18.03 -0.85
CA THR A 24 -3.21 -17.78 -0.49
C THR A 24 -2.27 -17.85 -1.69
N GLU A 25 -2.50 -18.77 -2.65
CA GLU A 25 -1.73 -18.80 -3.89
C GLU A 25 -1.98 -17.55 -4.74
N LEU A 26 -3.24 -17.12 -4.85
CA LEU A 26 -3.58 -15.88 -5.55
C LEU A 26 -2.90 -14.65 -4.92
N LEU A 27 -2.81 -14.61 -3.60
CA LEU A 27 -2.13 -13.55 -2.83
C LEU A 27 -0.61 -13.54 -3.00
N LYS A 28 0.03 -14.66 -3.38
CA LYS A 28 1.47 -14.69 -3.67
C LYS A 28 1.82 -14.03 -5.00
N LEU A 29 0.86 -13.97 -5.93
CA LEU A 29 1.06 -13.39 -7.25
C LEU A 29 1.05 -11.86 -7.16
N SER A 30 2.14 -11.23 -7.58
CA SER A 30 2.33 -9.78 -7.50
C SER A 30 1.32 -9.00 -8.36
N ASN A 31 0.86 -9.58 -9.47
CA ASN A 31 -0.11 -9.01 -10.38
C ASN A 31 -1.57 -9.21 -9.95
N THR A 32 -1.83 -9.92 -8.85
CA THR A 32 -3.17 -9.97 -8.26
C THR A 32 -3.50 -8.61 -7.65
N GLU A 33 -4.55 -7.98 -8.13
CA GLU A 33 -5.08 -6.75 -7.54
C GLU A 33 -5.89 -7.07 -6.28
N ILE A 34 -5.71 -6.24 -5.24
CA ILE A 34 -6.41 -6.37 -3.96
C ILE A 34 -7.18 -5.09 -3.68
N ASN A 35 -8.50 -5.14 -3.84
CA ASN A 35 -9.40 -4.01 -3.59
C ASN A 35 -10.25 -4.27 -2.35
N VAL A 36 -10.41 -3.25 -1.49
CA VAL A 36 -11.09 -3.39 -0.20
C VAL A 36 -12.04 -2.22 0.02
N ASP A 37 -13.31 -2.54 0.28
CA ASP A 37 -14.32 -1.64 0.82
C ASP A 37 -14.55 -2.00 2.29
N GLU A 38 -13.84 -1.31 3.18
CA GLU A 38 -13.86 -1.61 4.63
C GLU A 38 -15.22 -1.31 5.27
N LEU A 39 -15.91 -0.26 4.80
CA LEU A 39 -17.23 0.14 5.29
C LEU A 39 -18.29 -0.89 4.87
N GLY A 40 -18.21 -1.38 3.63
CA GLY A 40 -19.09 -2.43 3.12
C GLY A 40 -18.71 -3.84 3.57
N GLY A 41 -17.53 -4.03 4.17
CA GLY A 41 -16.99 -5.34 4.53
C GLY A 41 -16.73 -6.23 3.30
N LYS A 42 -16.42 -5.64 2.14
CA LYS A 42 -16.22 -6.35 0.87
C LYS A 42 -14.76 -6.31 0.44
N TYR A 43 -14.25 -7.47 0.05
CA TYR A 43 -12.85 -7.64 -0.36
C TYR A 43 -12.83 -8.35 -1.70
N TYR A 44 -12.01 -7.85 -2.61
CA TYR A 44 -11.91 -8.32 -3.98
C TYR A 44 -10.47 -8.64 -4.30
N LEU A 45 -10.23 -9.86 -4.77
CA LEU A 45 -8.98 -10.28 -5.36
C LEU A 45 -9.24 -10.55 -6.84
N SER A 46 -8.49 -9.92 -7.73
CA SER A 46 -8.60 -10.14 -9.16
C SER A 46 -7.25 -10.38 -9.78
N ASN A 47 -7.14 -11.46 -10.55
CA ASN A 47 -5.99 -11.74 -11.38
C ASN A 47 -6.47 -11.93 -12.82
N ASP A 48 -6.18 -10.95 -13.66
CA ASP A 48 -6.67 -10.95 -15.04
C ASP A 48 -5.97 -12.00 -15.91
N GLU A 49 -4.71 -12.33 -15.63
CA GLU A 49 -3.97 -13.38 -16.36
C GLU A 49 -4.54 -14.77 -16.09
N GLN A 50 -4.94 -15.06 -14.86
CA GLN A 50 -5.58 -16.32 -14.49
C GLN A 50 -7.09 -16.33 -14.77
N HIS A 51 -7.65 -15.21 -15.25
CA HIS A 51 -9.09 -15.00 -15.41
C HIS A 51 -9.89 -15.40 -14.15
N PHE A 52 -9.32 -15.12 -12.97
CA PHE A 52 -9.85 -15.58 -11.70
C PHE A 52 -10.09 -14.42 -10.75
N LYS A 53 -11.26 -14.41 -10.11
CA LYS A 53 -11.71 -13.36 -9.19
C LYS A 53 -12.29 -13.98 -7.93
N VAL A 54 -11.90 -13.47 -6.78
CA VAL A 54 -12.45 -13.84 -5.48
C VAL A 54 -13.14 -12.62 -4.87
N THR A 55 -14.38 -12.78 -4.43
CA THR A 55 -15.10 -11.77 -3.67
C THR A 55 -15.43 -12.32 -2.30
N ILE A 56 -15.02 -11.63 -1.25
CA ILE A 56 -15.29 -11.99 0.14
C ILE A 56 -16.23 -10.94 0.71
N LEU A 57 -17.44 -11.36 1.09
CA LEU A 57 -18.44 -10.56 1.77
C LEU A 57 -18.35 -10.88 3.27
N GLY A 58 -17.53 -10.13 3.98
CA GLY A 58 -17.19 -10.40 5.38
C GLY A 58 -18.41 -10.35 6.32
N ASN A 59 -19.33 -9.42 6.07
CA ASN A 59 -20.54 -9.26 6.89
C ASN A 59 -21.53 -10.43 6.74
N ASP A 60 -21.58 -11.02 5.54
CA ASP A 60 -22.49 -12.12 5.20
C ASP A 60 -21.84 -13.50 5.36
N TYR A 61 -20.53 -13.53 5.67
CA TYR A 61 -19.68 -14.70 5.69
C TYR A 61 -19.72 -15.52 4.38
N VAL A 62 -19.83 -14.82 3.25
CA VAL A 62 -19.88 -15.42 1.91
C VAL A 62 -18.55 -15.24 1.21
N ILE A 63 -18.04 -16.32 0.62
CA ILE A 63 -16.93 -16.26 -0.33
C ILE A 63 -17.45 -16.70 -1.69
N ARG A 64 -17.15 -15.88 -2.71
CA ARG A 64 -17.46 -16.15 -4.10
C ARG A 64 -16.18 -16.32 -4.88
N LEU A 65 -16.06 -17.45 -5.56
CA LEU A 65 -15.00 -17.75 -6.52
C LEU A 65 -15.58 -17.65 -7.92
N THR A 66 -14.98 -16.82 -8.76
CA THR A 66 -15.42 -16.58 -10.14
C THR A 66 -14.25 -16.86 -11.07
N ASN A 67 -14.50 -17.70 -12.07
CA ASN A 67 -13.63 -17.91 -13.22
C ASN A 67 -14.34 -17.34 -14.47
N THR A 68 -13.67 -17.37 -15.62
CA THR A 68 -14.12 -16.93 -16.94
C THR A 68 -15.59 -17.19 -17.26
N ARG A 69 -16.16 -18.34 -16.84
CA ARG A 69 -17.54 -18.74 -17.17
C ARG A 69 -18.40 -19.11 -15.96
N ASP A 70 -17.77 -19.49 -14.86
CA ASP A 70 -18.46 -20.05 -13.70
C ASP A 70 -18.24 -19.18 -12.47
N SER A 71 -19.28 -19.05 -11.65
CA SER A 71 -19.22 -18.37 -10.37
C SER A 71 -19.92 -19.21 -9.32
N VAL A 72 -19.21 -19.52 -8.24
CA VAL A 72 -19.75 -20.24 -7.09
C VAL A 72 -19.65 -19.32 -5.88
N ALA A 73 -20.74 -19.22 -5.12
CA ALA A 73 -20.80 -18.46 -3.88
C ALA A 73 -21.37 -19.32 -2.77
N GLU A 74 -20.66 -19.40 -1.65
CA GLU A 74 -21.04 -20.23 -0.52
C GLU A 74 -20.85 -19.46 0.79
N LYS A 75 -21.67 -19.82 1.79
CA LYS A 75 -21.54 -19.33 3.16
C LYS A 75 -20.60 -20.23 3.94
N TYR A 76 -19.68 -19.63 4.67
CA TYR A 76 -18.72 -20.32 5.51
C TYR A 76 -18.86 -19.92 6.97
N ASP A 77 -18.18 -20.68 7.83
CA ASP A 77 -18.08 -20.34 9.25
C ASP A 77 -17.39 -18.98 9.43
N LYS A 78 -17.91 -18.17 10.37
CA LYS A 78 -17.39 -16.84 10.67
C LYS A 78 -15.87 -16.85 10.90
N PHE A 79 -15.35 -17.81 11.67
CA PHE A 79 -13.92 -17.84 11.98
C PHE A 79 -13.07 -18.08 10.73
N PHE A 80 -13.54 -18.95 9.84
CA PHE A 80 -12.84 -19.19 8.57
C PHE A 80 -12.79 -17.92 7.71
N VAL A 81 -13.91 -17.22 7.58
CA VAL A 81 -13.96 -15.96 6.82
C VAL A 81 -13.06 -14.90 7.47
N GLU A 82 -13.05 -14.78 8.79
CA GLU A 82 -12.15 -13.88 9.52
C GLU A 82 -10.68 -14.18 9.26
N ASP A 83 -10.29 -15.46 9.25
CA ASP A 83 -8.91 -15.89 8.96
C ASP A 83 -8.51 -15.60 7.50
N VAL A 84 -9.42 -15.83 6.54
CA VAL A 84 -9.23 -15.44 5.14
C VAL A 84 -9.04 -13.93 5.02
N LEU A 85 -9.90 -13.14 5.66
CA LEU A 85 -9.81 -11.68 5.65
C LEU A 85 -8.52 -11.17 6.28
N LYS A 86 -8.07 -11.81 7.35
CA LYS A 86 -6.79 -11.50 7.98
C LYS A 86 -5.63 -11.69 7.00
N ALA A 87 -5.56 -12.83 6.31
CA ALA A 87 -4.52 -13.08 5.31
C ALA A 87 -4.54 -12.05 4.18
N VAL A 88 -5.72 -11.68 3.67
CA VAL A 88 -5.87 -10.65 2.63
C VAL A 88 -5.39 -9.27 3.11
N LYS A 89 -5.74 -8.88 4.33
CA LYS A 89 -5.33 -7.59 4.92
C LYS A 89 -3.82 -7.54 5.16
N GLU A 90 -3.24 -8.60 5.70
CA GLU A 90 -1.81 -8.71 5.94
C GLU A 90 -1.03 -8.61 4.63
N GLU A 91 -1.46 -9.29 3.58
CA GLU A 91 -0.83 -9.21 2.26
C GLU A 91 -0.95 -7.81 1.64
N LYS A 92 -2.15 -7.19 1.71
CA LYS A 92 -2.35 -5.81 1.24
C LYS A 92 -1.42 -4.85 1.97
N HIS A 93 -1.32 -4.97 3.29
CA HIS A 93 -0.47 -4.12 4.11
C HIS A 93 1.01 -4.31 3.74
N ARG A 94 1.48 -5.56 3.63
CA ARG A 94 2.86 -5.87 3.22
C ARG A 94 3.21 -5.24 1.87
N ARG A 95 2.33 -5.34 0.88
CA ARG A 95 2.56 -4.73 -0.46
C ARG A 95 2.60 -3.21 -0.37
N MET A 96 1.76 -2.63 0.48
CA MET A 96 1.71 -1.20 0.70
C MET A 96 3.00 -0.68 1.36
N GLU A 97 3.55 -1.40 2.35
CA GLU A 97 4.85 -1.09 2.97
C GLU A 97 5.98 -1.03 1.94
N LEU A 98 6.06 -2.01 1.03
CA LEU A 98 7.07 -2.04 -0.03
C LEU A 98 7.02 -0.81 -0.95
N VAL A 99 5.82 -0.28 -1.19
CA VAL A 99 5.61 0.93 -2.00
C VAL A 99 5.93 2.19 -1.20
N TYR A 100 5.55 2.24 0.07
CA TYR A 100 5.80 3.39 0.95
C TYR A 100 7.28 3.73 1.06
N ASP A 101 8.15 2.73 1.21
CA ASP A 101 9.60 2.97 1.30
C ASP A 101 10.16 3.60 0.02
N SER A 102 9.66 3.17 -1.14
CA SER A 102 10.06 3.72 -2.45
C SER A 102 9.60 5.17 -2.63
N ILE A 103 8.36 5.47 -2.25
CA ILE A 103 7.79 6.82 -2.31
C ILE A 103 8.53 7.75 -1.34
N THR A 104 8.78 7.29 -0.12
CA THR A 104 9.45 8.08 0.93
C THR A 104 10.85 8.48 0.48
N ASN A 105 11.66 7.52 0.01
CA ASN A 105 12.98 7.79 -0.55
C ASN A 105 12.93 8.78 -1.72
N SER A 106 11.91 8.70 -2.57
CA SER A 106 11.75 9.60 -3.71
C SER A 106 11.42 11.02 -3.26
N ILE A 107 10.55 11.18 -2.26
CA ILE A 107 10.19 12.47 -1.66
C ILE A 107 11.40 13.10 -0.96
N GLU A 108 12.15 12.32 -0.18
CA GLU A 108 13.35 12.81 0.50
C GLU A 108 14.40 13.33 -0.48
N LYS A 109 14.67 12.60 -1.57
CA LYS A 109 15.59 13.05 -2.62
C LYS A 109 15.10 14.31 -3.34
N MET A 110 13.79 14.45 -3.54
CA MET A 110 13.22 15.68 -4.10
C MET A 110 13.40 16.87 -3.15
N ALA A 111 13.17 16.66 -1.85
CA ALA A 111 13.35 17.69 -0.83
C ALA A 111 14.82 18.13 -0.72
N GLU A 112 15.77 17.19 -0.75
CA GLU A 112 17.20 17.48 -0.73
C GLU A 112 17.62 18.31 -1.95
N ARG A 113 17.19 17.92 -3.15
CA ARG A 113 17.45 18.68 -4.38
C ARG A 113 16.90 20.10 -4.30
N LEU A 114 15.67 20.24 -3.83
CA LEU A 114 15.03 21.56 -3.68
C LEU A 114 15.82 22.43 -2.69
N HIS A 115 16.24 21.87 -1.56
CA HIS A 115 17.04 22.57 -0.57
C HIS A 115 18.37 23.07 -1.13
N ASN A 116 19.10 22.20 -1.84
CA ASN A 116 20.37 22.55 -2.47
C ASN A 116 20.19 23.66 -3.52
N THR A 117 19.16 23.56 -4.37
CA THR A 117 18.85 24.62 -5.35
C THR A 117 18.55 25.97 -4.69
N LEU A 118 17.81 25.98 -3.58
CA LEU A 118 17.50 27.21 -2.84
C LEU A 118 18.76 27.84 -2.23
N ILE A 119 19.67 27.03 -1.67
CA ILE A 119 20.96 27.52 -1.15
C ILE A 119 21.79 28.12 -2.27
N GLU A 120 22.01 27.39 -3.36
CA GLU A 120 22.79 27.85 -4.51
C GLU A 120 22.22 29.15 -5.09
N THR A 121 20.90 29.24 -5.21
CA THR A 121 20.22 30.45 -5.70
C THR A 121 20.45 31.64 -4.77
N ASN A 122 20.33 31.43 -3.45
CA ASN A 122 20.55 32.48 -2.45
C ASN A 122 22.01 32.96 -2.43
N GLU A 123 22.98 32.05 -2.59
CA GLU A 123 24.39 32.41 -2.72
C GLU A 123 24.65 33.26 -3.96
N ILE A 124 24.06 32.90 -5.11
CA ILE A 124 24.15 33.68 -6.35
C ILE A 124 23.55 35.07 -6.18
N GLU A 125 22.37 35.19 -5.55
CA GLU A 125 21.73 36.48 -5.28
C GLU A 125 22.56 37.34 -4.33
N THR A 126 23.09 36.74 -3.25
CA THR A 126 23.97 37.43 -2.29
C THR A 126 25.24 37.95 -2.97
N GLN A 127 25.84 37.17 -3.87
CA GLN A 127 26.99 37.62 -4.66
C GLN A 127 26.64 38.76 -5.62
N LYS A 128 25.45 38.73 -6.25
CA LYS A 128 24.98 39.83 -7.10
C LYS A 128 24.80 41.12 -6.30
N VAL A 129 24.20 41.05 -5.10
CA VAL A 129 24.05 42.21 -4.21
C VAL A 129 25.42 42.80 -3.85
N ARG A 130 26.38 41.98 -3.41
CA ARG A 130 27.75 42.45 -3.07
C ARG A 130 28.45 43.11 -4.25
N ARG A 131 28.31 42.58 -5.48
CA ARG A 131 28.89 43.19 -6.69
C ARG A 131 28.26 44.54 -7.02
N LEU A 132 26.95 44.70 -6.81
CA LEU A 132 26.25 45.97 -7.02
C LEU A 132 26.65 47.01 -5.97
N GLU A 133 26.83 46.60 -4.72
CA GLU A 133 27.32 47.47 -3.65
C GLU A 133 28.75 47.94 -3.91
N ALA A 134 29.65 47.05 -4.33
CA ALA A 134 31.04 47.41 -4.69
C ALA A 134 31.09 48.44 -5.84
N LYS A 135 30.31 48.23 -6.91
CA LYS A 135 30.22 49.20 -8.02
C LYS A 135 29.74 50.58 -7.57
N ARG A 136 28.78 50.63 -6.64
CA ARG A 136 28.29 51.92 -6.09
C ARG A 136 29.35 52.67 -5.28
N VAL A 137 30.29 51.96 -4.66
CA VAL A 137 31.41 52.57 -3.92
C VAL A 137 32.45 53.13 -4.90
N ASP A 138 32.76 52.41 -5.98
CA ASP A 138 33.71 52.86 -6.99
C ASP A 138 33.19 54.08 -7.78
N ASP A 139 31.92 54.10 -8.18
CA ASP A 139 31.30 55.25 -8.85
C ASP A 139 31.30 56.54 -8.00
N LYS A 140 31.27 56.39 -6.66
CA LYS A 140 31.36 57.53 -5.73
C LYS A 140 32.80 58.05 -5.58
N LYS A 141 33.81 57.19 -5.74
CA LYS A 141 35.23 57.60 -5.69
C LYS A 141 35.69 58.33 -6.95
N VAL A 142 35.12 58.02 -8.11
CA VAL A 142 35.48 58.65 -9.39
C VAL A 142 34.89 60.06 -9.55
N LYS A 143 33.90 60.43 -8.73
CA LYS A 143 33.24 61.75 -8.75
C LYS A 143 33.80 62.76 -7.72
N CYS A 144 34.92 62.45 -7.07
CA CYS A 144 35.64 63.37 -6.18
C CYS A 144 36.94 63.86 -6.83
#